data_AF-A0A352YUX6-F1
#
_entry.id   AF-A0A352YUX6-F1
#
_cell.length_a   1.000
_cell.length_b   1.000
_cell.length_c   1.000
_cell.angle_alpha   90.00
_cell.angle_beta   90.00
_cell.angle_gamma   90.00
#
_symmetry.space_group_name_H-M   'P 1'
#
loop_
_entity.id
_entity.type
_entity.pdbx_description
1 polymer ?
#
loop_
_entity_poly.entity_id
_entity_poly.type
_entity_poly.pdbx_seq_one_letter_code
_entity_poly.pdbx_strand_id
1 'polypeptide(L)'
;MSADKNIEIISKNLGLHEWQVENTIRLLGDGATIPFISRYRKEMTGSLDEVKLLHIRDEYNRLKDLDARRESVIKSIEEQEKMTPGLLQKIRDALTMSELEDIYLPFRPKRRTKATIAKEKGLEPLAEIIFMQIEP
;
A
#
# COMPACT_ATOMS: atom_id res chain seq x y z
N MET A 1 -2.89 15.48 6.34
CA MET A 1 -1.65 14.96 6.96
C MET A 1 -0.87 14.02 6.03
N SER A 2 -1.38 12.85 5.59
CA SER A 2 -0.60 11.99 4.64
C SER A 2 -0.51 12.59 3.23
N ALA A 3 -1.63 13.16 2.74
CA ALA A 3 -1.67 13.79 1.42
C ALA A 3 -0.66 14.95 1.30
N ASP A 4 -0.59 15.82 2.32
CA ASP A 4 0.33 16.95 2.37
C ASP A 4 1.80 16.50 2.33
N LYS A 5 2.14 15.44 3.08
CA LYS A 5 3.49 14.84 3.07
C LYS A 5 3.83 14.26 1.69
N ASN A 6 2.89 13.59 1.04
CA ASN A 6 3.13 13.00 -0.28
C ASN A 6 3.35 14.09 -1.34
N ILE A 7 2.60 15.20 -1.27
CA ILE A 7 2.80 16.37 -2.13
C ILE A 7 4.21 16.94 -1.96
N GLU A 8 4.67 17.13 -0.71
CA GLU A 8 6.01 17.62 -0.41
C GLU A 8 7.11 16.69 -0.97
N ILE A 9 6.95 15.38 -0.81
CA ILE A 9 7.90 14.38 -1.32
C ILE A 9 7.99 14.44 -2.85
N ILE A 10 6.85 14.45 -3.55
CA ILE A 10 6.80 14.49 -5.01
C ILE A 10 7.38 15.81 -5.53
N SER A 11 7.00 16.92 -4.90
CA SER A 11 7.49 18.27 -5.18
C SER A 11 9.02 18.31 -5.15
N LYS A 12 9.63 17.82 -4.06
CA LYS A 12 11.09 17.75 -3.91
C LYS A 12 11.74 16.81 -4.93
N ASN A 13 11.18 15.62 -5.14
CA ASN A 13 11.75 14.61 -6.04
C ASN A 13 11.73 15.03 -7.51
N LEU A 14 10.67 15.73 -7.94
CA LEU A 14 10.50 16.17 -9.32
C LEU A 14 10.98 17.61 -9.57
N GLY A 15 11.43 18.32 -8.54
CA GLY A 15 11.85 19.72 -8.62
C GLY A 15 10.71 20.65 -9.06
N LEU A 16 9.51 20.40 -8.56
CA LEU A 16 8.30 21.18 -8.88
C LEU A 16 7.88 22.01 -7.67
N HIS A 17 6.96 22.94 -7.87
CA HIS A 17 6.29 23.58 -6.73
C HIS A 17 5.14 22.69 -6.22
N GLU A 18 4.91 22.73 -4.90
CA GLU A 18 3.85 21.94 -4.25
C GLU A 18 2.47 22.21 -4.87
N TRP A 19 2.15 23.48 -5.17
CA TRP A 19 0.88 23.85 -5.79
C TRP A 19 0.67 23.21 -7.17
N GLN A 20 1.75 22.93 -7.93
CA GLN A 20 1.64 22.27 -9.24
C GLN A 20 1.29 20.79 -9.07
N VAL A 21 1.89 20.15 -8.07
CA VAL A 21 1.61 18.75 -7.71
C VAL A 21 0.20 18.63 -7.17
N GLU A 22 -0.19 19.50 -6.23
CA GLU A 22 -1.53 19.54 -5.64
C GLU A 22 -2.62 19.74 -6.69
N ASN A 23 -2.48 20.73 -7.57
CA ASN A 23 -3.46 20.98 -8.63
C ASN A 23 -3.53 19.81 -9.63
N THR A 24 -2.40 19.20 -9.98
CA THR A 24 -2.38 18.00 -10.83
C THR A 24 -3.15 16.86 -10.17
N ILE A 25 -2.89 16.56 -8.90
CA ILE A 25 -3.57 15.50 -8.15
C ILE A 25 -5.07 15.79 -8.05
N ARG A 26 -5.48 17.04 -7.78
CA ARG A 26 -6.88 17.43 -7.72
C ARG A 26 -7.59 17.19 -9.06
N LEU A 27 -7.00 17.65 -10.16
CA LEU A 27 -7.57 17.46 -11.50
C LEU A 27 -7.71 15.98 -11.86
N LEU A 28 -6.71 15.15 -11.55
CA LEU A 28 -6.77 13.70 -11.74
C LEU A 28 -7.85 13.05 -10.85
N GLY A 29 -8.01 13.52 -9.61
CA GLY A 29 -9.05 13.08 -8.68
C GLY A 29 -10.46 13.41 -9.15
N ASP A 30 -10.64 14.55 -9.83
CA ASP A 30 -11.89 14.97 -10.47
C ASP A 30 -12.18 14.22 -11.79
N GLY A 31 -11.30 13.28 -12.18
CA GLY A 31 -11.46 12.44 -13.37
C GLY A 31 -10.87 13.03 -14.65
N ALA A 32 -10.10 14.11 -14.59
CA ALA A 32 -9.39 14.63 -15.75
C ALA A 32 -8.29 13.67 -16.21
N THR A 33 -8.10 13.55 -17.52
CA THR A 33 -7.01 12.73 -18.10
C THR A 33 -5.75 13.56 -18.31
N ILE A 34 -4.58 12.92 -18.36
CA ILE A 34 -3.29 13.61 -18.63
C ILE A 34 -3.34 14.44 -19.93
N PRO A 35 -3.82 13.90 -21.08
CA PRO A 35 -3.94 14.70 -22.30
C PRO A 35 -4.92 15.88 -22.17
N PHE A 36 -5.95 15.74 -21.34
CA PHE A 36 -6.88 16.85 -21.08
C PHE A 36 -6.20 17.95 -20.25
N ILE A 37 -5.43 17.56 -19.22
CA ILE A 37 -4.74 18.52 -18.35
C ILE A 37 -3.66 19.28 -19.14
N SER A 38 -2.83 18.56 -19.90
CA SER A 38 -1.74 19.15 -20.70
C SER A 38 -2.24 20.13 -21.76
N ARG A 39 -3.44 19.89 -22.33
CA ARG A 39 -4.03 20.73 -23.38
C ARG A 39 -4.92 21.85 -22.86
N TYR A 40 -5.79 21.55 -21.89
CA TYR A 40 -6.91 22.43 -21.51
C TYR A 40 -6.82 22.98 -20.07
N ARG A 41 -5.84 22.53 -19.27
CA ARG A 41 -5.62 22.99 -17.88
C ARG A 41 -4.15 23.31 -17.59
N LYS A 42 -3.36 23.62 -18.63
CA LYS A 42 -1.94 23.97 -18.49
C LYS A 42 -1.69 25.09 -17.48
N GLU A 43 -2.51 26.15 -17.46
CA GLU A 43 -2.34 27.27 -16.52
C GLU A 43 -2.49 26.84 -15.06
N MET A 44 -3.34 25.85 -14.79
CA MET A 44 -3.58 25.34 -13.43
C MET A 44 -2.40 24.55 -12.87
N THR A 45 -1.52 24.04 -13.74
CA THR A 45 -0.36 23.23 -13.36
C THR A 45 0.96 23.96 -13.57
N GLY A 46 0.95 25.20 -14.07
CA GLY A 46 2.17 25.91 -14.46
C GLY A 46 2.79 25.38 -15.76
N SER A 47 1.94 24.96 -16.69
CA SER A 47 2.29 24.42 -18.00
C SER A 47 3.16 23.16 -17.95
N LEU A 48 2.84 22.22 -17.06
CA LEU A 48 3.48 20.90 -17.05
C LEU A 48 3.16 20.14 -18.34
N ASP A 49 4.18 19.48 -18.89
CA ASP A 49 4.02 18.54 -20.00
C ASP A 49 3.45 17.19 -19.54
N GLU A 50 3.08 16.35 -20.50
CA GLU A 50 2.48 15.04 -20.22
C GLU A 50 3.41 14.10 -19.45
N VAL A 51 4.73 14.23 -19.64
CA VAL A 51 5.73 13.39 -18.94
C VAL A 51 5.74 13.74 -17.46
N LYS A 52 5.78 15.03 -17.10
CA LYS A 52 5.74 15.48 -15.70
C LYS A 52 4.40 15.13 -15.05
N LEU A 53 3.28 15.33 -15.74
CA LEU A 53 1.96 14.94 -15.24
C LEU A 53 1.86 13.43 -14.96
N LEU A 54 2.45 12.61 -15.85
CA LEU A 54 2.54 11.16 -15.67
C LEU A 54 3.37 10.80 -14.44
N HIS A 55 4.55 11.41 -14.27
CA HIS A 55 5.42 11.15 -13.12
C HIS A 55 4.74 11.53 -11.80
N ILE A 56 4.02 12.66 -11.75
CA ILE A 56 3.24 13.05 -10.56
C ILE A 56 2.19 11.99 -10.23
N ARG A 57 1.41 11.55 -11.23
CA ARG A 57 0.38 10.53 -11.03
C ARG A 57 0.98 9.23 -10.48
N ASP A 58 2.05 8.77 -11.09
CA ASP A 58 2.66 7.47 -10.76
C ASP A 58 3.30 7.49 -9.37
N GLU A 59 4.03 8.55 -9.03
CA GLU A 59 4.60 8.72 -7.69
C GLU A 59 3.52 8.90 -6.62
N TYR A 60 2.46 9.67 -6.91
CA TYR A 60 1.35 9.83 -5.98
C TYR A 60 0.63 8.52 -5.71
N ASN A 61 0.36 7.72 -6.75
CA ASN A 61 -0.25 6.40 -6.59
C ASN A 61 0.67 5.46 -5.79
N ARG A 62 1.98 5.44 -6.10
CA ARG A 62 2.96 4.63 -5.36
C ARG A 62 2.97 4.96 -3.87
N LEU A 63 3.00 6.25 -3.52
CA LEU A 63 2.99 6.71 -2.13
C LEU A 63 1.66 6.41 -1.44
N LYS A 64 0.54 6.60 -2.13
CA LYS A 64 -0.79 6.26 -1.62
C LYS A 64 -0.93 4.77 -1.32
N ASP A 65 -0.43 3.91 -2.21
CA ASP A 65 -0.44 2.46 -2.03
C ASP A 65 0.45 2.04 -0.86
N LEU A 66 1.63 2.68 -0.72
CA LEU A 66 2.51 2.49 0.43
C LEU A 66 1.84 2.90 1.74
N ASP A 67 1.16 4.05 1.78
CA ASP A 67 0.44 4.54 2.96
C ASP A 67 -0.71 3.60 3.36
N ALA A 68 -1.54 3.21 2.40
CA ALA A 68 -2.63 2.26 2.63
C ALA A 68 -2.10 0.90 3.12
N ARG A 69 -0.99 0.42 2.55
CA ARG A 69 -0.37 -0.82 3.00
C ARG A 69 0.22 -0.68 4.41
N ARG A 70 0.84 0.46 4.71
CA ARG A 70 1.39 0.77 6.03
C ARG A 70 0.32 0.72 7.11
N GLU A 71 -0.84 1.33 6.87
CA GLU A 71 -1.99 1.27 7.79
C GLU A 71 -2.47 -0.17 8.00
N SER A 72 -2.56 -0.97 6.93
CA SER A 72 -2.92 -2.39 7.02
C SER A 72 -1.92 -3.19 7.85
N VAL A 73 -0.62 -2.94 7.69
CA VAL A 73 0.45 -3.62 8.44
C VAL A 73 0.39 -3.24 9.92
N ILE A 74 0.26 -1.94 10.23
CA ILE A 74 0.12 -1.45 11.62
C ILE A 74 -1.06 -2.15 12.29
N LYS A 75 -2.24 -2.11 11.66
CA LYS A 75 -3.45 -2.74 12.19
C LYS A 75 -3.27 -4.24 12.43
N SER A 76 -2.67 -4.95 11.47
CA SER A 76 -2.45 -6.40 11.60
C SER A 76 -1.50 -6.78 12.75
N ILE A 77 -0.50 -5.95 13.04
CA ILE A 77 0.45 -6.18 14.14
C ILE A 77 -0.17 -5.78 15.49
N GLU A 78 -0.96 -4.72 15.52
CA GLU A 78 -1.72 -4.29 16.71
C GLU A 78 -2.76 -5.34 17.11
N GLU A 79 -3.49 -5.92 16.16
CA GLU A 79 -4.43 -7.03 16.39
C GLU A 79 -3.75 -8.29 16.96
N GLN A 80 -2.43 -8.43 16.78
CA GLN A 80 -1.64 -9.51 17.36
C GLN A 80 -1.03 -9.14 18.73
N GLU A 81 -1.25 -7.92 19.23
CA GLU A 81 -0.67 -7.38 20.46
C GLU A 81 0.87 -7.40 20.46
N LYS A 82 1.50 -7.37 19.28
CA LYS A 82 2.96 -7.41 19.09
C LYS A 82 3.58 -6.05 18.78
N MET A 83 2.77 -5.00 18.72
CA MET A 83 3.25 -3.66 18.38
C MET A 83 4.13 -3.09 19.49
N THR A 84 5.26 -2.50 19.11
CA THR A 84 6.13 -1.75 20.02
C THR A 84 6.38 -0.35 19.45
N PRO A 85 6.72 0.66 20.29
CA PRO A 85 7.02 2.00 19.80
C PRO A 85 8.14 2.03 18.75
N GLY A 86 9.19 1.21 18.94
CA GLY A 86 10.30 1.11 17.98
C GLY A 86 9.89 0.45 16.66
N LEU A 87 9.00 -0.54 16.70
CA LEU A 87 8.47 -1.19 15.48
C LEU A 87 7.55 -0.23 14.71
N LEU A 88 6.66 0.48 15.42
CA LEU A 88 5.79 1.47 14.81
C LEU A 88 6.61 2.56 14.09
N GLN A 89 7.70 3.00 14.70
CA GLN A 89 8.60 3.98 14.08
C GLN A 89 9.25 3.41 12.81
N LYS A 90 9.79 2.19 12.85
CA LYS A 90 10.35 1.52 11.65
C LYS A 90 9.33 1.41 10.52
N ILE A 91 8.07 1.08 10.83
CA ILE A 91 6.99 0.99 9.84
C ILE A 91 6.66 2.36 9.23
N ARG A 92 6.66 3.42 10.05
CA ARG A 92 6.44 4.81 9.61
C ARG A 92 7.57 5.33 8.73
N ASP A 93 8.80 4.91 9.00
CA ASP A 93 9.99 5.34 8.29
C ASP A 93 10.27 4.56 7.00
N ALA A 94 9.60 3.42 6.78
CA ALA A 94 9.72 2.65 5.55
C ALA A 94 9.34 3.49 4.32
N LEU A 95 10.28 3.63 3.37
CA LEU A 95 10.19 4.48 2.18
C LEU A 95 9.72 3.69 0.95
N THR A 96 9.85 2.38 0.99
CA THR A 96 9.50 1.48 -0.10
C THR A 96 8.55 0.37 0.35
N MET A 97 7.81 -0.19 -0.60
CA MET A 97 6.95 -1.34 -0.36
C MET A 97 7.76 -2.56 0.08
N SER A 98 8.96 -2.76 -0.47
CA SER A 98 9.83 -3.88 -0.10
C SER A 98 10.25 -3.81 1.36
N GLU A 99 10.77 -2.66 1.81
CA GLU A 99 11.17 -2.46 3.21
C GLU A 99 9.99 -2.68 4.16
N LEU A 100 8.80 -2.20 3.79
CA LEU A 100 7.59 -2.40 4.59
C LEU A 100 7.21 -3.89 4.72
N GLU A 101 7.29 -4.64 3.61
CA GLU A 101 7.02 -6.08 3.63
C GLU A 101 8.08 -6.87 4.41
N ASP A 102 9.36 -6.48 4.32
CA ASP A 102 10.44 -7.11 5.08
C ASP A 102 10.24 -6.92 6.59
N ILE A 103 9.80 -5.73 7.02
CA ILE A 103 9.43 -5.46 8.41
C ILE A 103 8.21 -6.28 8.83
N TYR A 104 7.23 -6.44 7.94
CA TYR A 104 5.98 -7.16 8.23
C TYR A 104 6.15 -8.70 8.22
N LEU A 105 7.16 -9.22 7.52
CA LEU A 105 7.36 -10.65 7.27
C LEU A 105 7.26 -11.53 8.54
N PRO A 106 7.86 -11.18 9.71
CA PRO A 106 7.76 -11.99 10.92
C PRO A 106 6.36 -12.02 11.55
N PHE A 107 5.52 -11.03 11.23
CA PHE A 107 4.17 -10.86 11.78
C PHE A 107 3.09 -11.33 10.83
N ARG A 108 3.43 -11.65 9.58
CA ARG A 108 2.47 -12.09 8.57
C ARG A 108 1.74 -13.34 9.07
N PRO A 109 0.40 -13.29 9.28
CA PRO A 109 -0.35 -14.43 9.75
C PRO A 109 -0.15 -15.62 8.82
N LYS A 110 0.16 -16.79 9.40
CA LYS A 110 0.18 -18.02 8.61
C LYS A 110 -1.23 -18.27 8.09
N ARG A 111 -1.32 -18.60 6.80
CA ARG A 111 -2.60 -18.83 6.13
C ARG A 111 -3.33 -19.96 6.87
N ARG A 112 -4.45 -19.64 7.54
CA ARG A 112 -5.35 -20.68 8.08
C ARG A 112 -5.97 -21.40 6.90
N THR A 113 -5.49 -22.61 6.62
CA THR A 113 -6.04 -23.42 5.54
C THR A 113 -7.34 -24.06 5.99
N LYS A 114 -8.19 -24.48 5.03
CA LYS A 114 -9.37 -25.30 5.35
C LYS A 114 -9.00 -26.53 6.19
N ALA A 115 -7.83 -27.12 5.94
CA ALA A 115 -7.28 -28.21 6.75
C ALA A 115 -6.98 -27.77 8.20
N THR A 116 -6.36 -26.61 8.40
CA THR A 116 -6.08 -26.08 9.75
C THR A 116 -7.38 -25.89 10.55
N ILE A 117 -8.40 -25.30 9.90
CA ILE A 117 -9.72 -25.09 10.49
C ILE A 117 -10.42 -26.43 10.79
N ALA A 118 -10.27 -27.42 9.91
CA ALA A 118 -10.85 -28.76 10.12
C ALA A 118 -10.21 -29.49 11.30
N LYS A 119 -8.87 -29.41 11.45
CA LYS A 119 -8.15 -29.99 12.59
C LYS A 119 -8.57 -29.36 13.92
N GLU A 120 -8.66 -28.02 13.98
CA GLU A 120 -9.13 -27.31 15.18
C GLU A 120 -10.58 -27.67 15.56
N LYS A 121 -11.40 -28.09 14.60
CA LYS A 121 -12.76 -28.61 14.83
C LYS A 121 -12.79 -30.10 15.21
N GLY A 122 -11.64 -30.74 15.40
CA GLY A 122 -11.54 -32.15 15.76
C GLY A 122 -11.80 -33.11 14.60
N LEU A 123 -11.70 -32.68 13.34
CA LEU A 123 -11.93 -33.54 12.17
C LEU A 123 -10.69 -34.39 11.79
N GLU A 124 -9.56 -34.19 12.46
CA GLU A 124 -8.30 -34.91 12.18
C GLU A 124 -8.43 -36.44 12.37
N PRO A 125 -9.00 -36.97 13.47
CA PRO A 125 -9.09 -38.42 13.67
C PRO A 125 -9.95 -39.11 12.62
N LEU A 126 -11.04 -38.48 12.17
CA LEU A 126 -11.89 -39.03 11.10
C LEU A 126 -11.14 -39.11 9.77
N ALA A 127 -10.37 -38.08 9.44
CA ALA A 127 -9.57 -38.06 8.22
C ALA A 127 -8.49 -39.17 8.24
N GLU A 128 -7.87 -39.43 9.38
CA GLU A 128 -6.91 -40.53 9.56
C GLU A 128 -7.55 -41.90 9.39
N ILE A 129 -8.75 -42.12 9.97
CA ILE A 129 -9.50 -43.37 9.79
C ILE A 129 -9.77 -43.63 8.31
N ILE A 130 -10.26 -42.63 7.57
CA ILE A 130 -10.53 -42.74 6.13
C ILE A 130 -9.24 -43.00 5.36
N PHE A 131 -8.16 -42.30 5.68
CA PHE A 131 -6.87 -42.45 5.01
C PHE A 131 -6.26 -43.85 5.20
N MET A 132 -6.46 -44.46 6.37
CA MET A 132 -6.00 -45.82 6.66
C MET A 132 -6.78 -46.91 5.93
N GLN A 133 -7.92 -46.61 5.30
CA GLN A 133 -8.72 -47.58 4.54
C GLN A 133 -8.12 -47.91 3.16
N ILE A 134 -6.79 -47.94 3.03
CA ILE A 134 -6.14 -48.39 1.80
C ILE A 134 -6.55 -49.86 1.56
N GLU A 135 -7.43 -50.09 0.57
CA GLU A 135 -7.61 -51.42 -0.01
C GLU A 135 -6.40 -51.75 -0.90
N PRO A 136 -5.90 -53.01 -0.85
CA PRO A 136 -4.78 -53.48 -1.67
C PRO A 136 -5.04 -53.46 -3.18
#